data_AF-A0A971PVZ5-F1
#
_entry.id   AF-A0A971PVZ5-F1
#
_cell.length_a   1.000
_cell.length_b   1.000
_cell.length_c   1.000
_cell.angle_alpha   90.00
_cell.angle_beta   90.00
_cell.angle_gamma   90.00
#
_symmetry.space_group_name_H-M   'P 1'
#
loop_
_entity.id
_entity.type
_entity.pdbx_description
1 polymer ?
#
loop_
_entity_poly.entity_id
_entity_poly.type
_entity_poly.pdbx_seq_one_letter_code
_entity_poly.pdbx_strand_id
1 'polypeptide(L)'
;MSAHDPHEAAAAAEQLESARHEVLRLREDIEEVCDRIRAIARCAWSGPAAEAWRARLGDLGVEGQSALDDLDRLGADLRTAADRAGKG
;
A
#
# COMPACT_ATOMS: atom_id res chain seq x y z
N MET A 1 -22.30 -26.52 17.44
CA MET A 1 -21.12 -26.69 16.56
C MET A 1 -21.64 -26.51 15.14
N SER A 2 -21.65 -25.28 14.63
CA SER A 2 -22.01 -25.06 13.23
C SER A 2 -20.86 -25.56 12.38
N ALA A 3 -21.14 -26.55 11.53
CA ALA A 3 -20.25 -26.88 10.43
C ALA A 3 -20.14 -25.61 9.57
N HIS A 4 -18.94 -25.04 9.50
CA HIS A 4 -18.65 -23.98 8.54
C HIS A 4 -18.87 -24.59 7.15
N ASP A 5 -19.72 -23.96 6.32
CA ASP A 5 -19.96 -24.46 4.97
C ASP A 5 -18.62 -24.36 4.21
N PRO A 6 -18.09 -25.47 3.67
CA PRO A 6 -16.83 -25.45 2.92
C PRO A 6 -16.86 -24.46 1.74
N HIS A 7 -18.05 -24.14 1.22
CA HIS A 7 -18.22 -23.12 0.19
C HIS A 7 -18.00 -21.69 0.73
N GLU A 8 -18.41 -21.40 1.96
CA GLU A 8 -18.18 -20.10 2.61
C GLU A 8 -16.69 -19.91 2.93
N ALA A 9 -16.02 -20.96 3.39
CA ALA A 9 -14.58 -20.92 3.66
C ALA A 9 -13.75 -20.69 2.39
N ALA A 10 -14.11 -21.33 1.27
CA ALA A 10 -13.46 -21.15 -0.01
C ALA A 10 -13.64 -19.72 -0.55
N ALA A 11 -14.86 -19.17 -0.47
CA ALA A 11 -15.15 -17.80 -0.91
C ALA A 11 -14.40 -16.76 -0.06
N ALA A 12 -14.29 -16.97 1.25
CA ALA A 12 -13.52 -16.09 2.14
C ALA A 12 -12.02 -16.12 1.83
N ALA A 13 -11.46 -17.29 1.52
CA ALA A 13 -10.06 -17.44 1.13
C ALA A 13 -9.75 -16.71 -0.20
N GLU A 14 -10.64 -16.82 -1.19
CA GLU A 14 -10.50 -16.11 -2.48
C GLU A 14 -10.55 -14.59 -2.29
N GLN A 15 -11.45 -14.09 -1.43
CA GLN A 15 -11.52 -12.66 -1.11
C GLN A 15 -10.25 -12.15 -0.41
N LEU A 16 -9.69 -12.92 0.52
CA LEU A 16 -8.43 -12.57 1.19
C LEU A 16 -7.26 -12.52 0.20
N GLU A 17 -7.19 -13.49 -0.72
CA GLU A 17 -6.16 -13.52 -1.76
C GLU A 17 -6.30 -12.34 -2.74
N SER A 18 -7.53 -12.03 -3.16
CA SER A 18 -7.82 -10.86 -4.00
C SER A 18 -7.42 -9.55 -3.32
N ALA A 19 -7.77 -9.38 -2.03
CA ALA A 19 -7.38 -8.22 -1.25
C ALA A 19 -5.85 -8.10 -1.12
N ARG A 20 -5.14 -9.23 -0.95
CA ARG A 20 -3.67 -9.24 -0.89
C ARG A 20 -3.04 -8.79 -2.20
N HIS A 21 -3.52 -9.29 -3.33
CA HIS A 21 -3.05 -8.85 -4.65
C HIS A 21 -3.29 -7.36 -4.87
N GLU A 22 -4.45 -6.84 -4.46
CA GLU A 22 -4.76 -5.42 -4.60
C GLU A 22 -3.85 -4.53 -3.73
N VAL A 23 -3.54 -4.95 -2.50
CA VAL A 23 -2.58 -4.24 -1.63
C VAL A 23 -1.19 -4.20 -2.26
N LEU A 24 -0.71 -5.31 -2.81
CA LEU A 24 0.59 -5.37 -3.49
C LEU A 24 0.62 -4.44 -4.71
N ARG A 25 -0.44 -4.46 -5.52
CA ARG A 25 -0.58 -3.59 -6.70
C ARG A 25 -0.56 -2.11 -6.32
N LEU A 26 -1.34 -1.72 -5.31
CA LEU A 26 -1.38 -0.34 -4.81
C LEU A 26 -0.02 0.12 -4.25
N ARG A 27 0.70 -0.79 -3.58
CA ARG A 27 2.03 -0.53 -3.06
C ARG A 27 3.01 -0.21 -4.19
N GLU A 28 3.02 -1.04 -5.24
CA GLU A 28 3.85 -0.81 -6.43
C GLU A 28 3.51 0.52 -7.12
N ASP A 29 2.22 0.83 -7.28
CA ASP A 29 1.77 2.10 -7.86
C ASP A 29 2.28 3.31 -7.05
N ILE A 30 2.19 3.26 -5.72
CA ILE A 30 2.65 4.35 -4.83
C ILE A 30 4.17 4.46 -4.83
N GLU A 31 4.90 3.35 -4.86
CA GLU A 31 6.36 3.35 -4.99
C GLU A 31 6.80 4.04 -6.28
N GLU A 32 6.16 3.73 -7.42
CA GLU A 32 6.46 4.38 -8.70
C GLU A 32 6.23 5.90 -8.61
N VAL A 33 5.11 6.31 -8.03
CA VAL A 33 4.78 7.74 -7.85
C VAL A 33 5.81 8.44 -6.96
N CYS A 34 6.19 7.83 -5.84
CA CYS A 34 7.20 8.36 -4.93
C CYS A 34 8.56 8.52 -5.62
N ASP A 35 8.97 7.55 -6.43
CA ASP A 35 10.22 7.61 -7.18
C ASP A 35 10.21 8.70 -8.24
N ARG A 36 9.07 8.90 -8.92
CA ARG A 36 8.88 10.00 -9.86
C ARG A 36 8.95 11.36 -9.16
N ILE A 37 8.34 11.50 -7.99
CA ILE A 37 8.42 12.72 -7.17
C ILE A 37 9.87 13.02 -6.79
N ARG A 38 10.61 12.02 -6.30
CA ARG A 38 12.04 12.14 -5.95
C ARG A 38 12.89 12.52 -7.16
N ALA A 39 12.62 11.94 -8.33
CA ALA A 39 13.33 12.26 -9.55
C ALA A 39 13.12 13.72 -9.96
N ILE A 40 11.86 14.17 -9.95
CA ILE A 40 11.47 15.53 -10.31
C ILE A 40 12.03 16.55 -9.31
N ALA A 41 12.04 16.26 -8.01
CA ALA A 41 12.57 17.16 -6.98
C ALA A 41 14.05 17.56 -7.18
N ARG A 42 14.81 16.76 -7.93
CA ARG A 42 16.23 17.00 -8.27
C ARG A 42 16.44 17.98 -9.43
N CYS A 43 15.39 18.51 -10.06
CA CYS A 43 15.54 19.48 -11.16
C CYS A 43 16.39 20.70 -10.76
N ALA A 44 17.33 21.06 -11.64
CA ALA A 44 18.33 22.11 -11.44
C ALA A 44 17.80 23.49 -11.82
N TRP A 45 16.85 24.00 -11.04
CA TRP A 45 16.41 25.39 -11.08
C TRP A 45 16.33 25.95 -9.66
N SER A 46 16.51 27.26 -9.48
CA SER A 46 16.71 27.89 -8.18
C SER A 46 15.85 29.13 -7.99
N GLY A 47 15.71 29.56 -6.74
CA GLY A 47 14.92 30.72 -6.32
C GLY A 47 13.69 30.34 -5.52
N PRO A 48 12.92 31.33 -5.03
CA PRO A 48 11.81 31.10 -4.10
C PRO A 48 10.73 30.14 -4.63
N ALA A 49 10.44 30.20 -5.93
CA ALA A 49 9.50 29.29 -6.57
C ALA A 49 9.99 27.84 -6.55
N ALA A 50 11.29 27.61 -6.78
CA ALA A 50 11.89 26.28 -6.72
C ALA A 50 11.91 25.72 -5.29
N GLU A 51 12.12 26.57 -4.27
CA GLU A 51 12.04 26.19 -2.86
C GLU A 51 10.62 25.79 -2.46
N ALA A 52 9.62 26.63 -2.76
CA ALA A 52 8.20 26.34 -2.49
C ALA A 52 7.73 25.06 -3.19
N TRP A 53 8.18 24.84 -4.43
CA TRP A 53 7.89 23.62 -5.17
C TRP A 53 8.52 22.38 -4.52
N ARG A 54 9.81 22.43 -4.14
CA ARG A 54 10.47 21.30 -3.44
C ARG A 54 9.85 21.01 -2.08
N ALA A 55 9.43 22.03 -1.33
CA ALA A 55 8.72 21.85 -0.07
C ALA A 55 7.44 21.03 -0.29
N ARG A 56 6.62 21.41 -1.29
CA ARG A 56 5.40 20.67 -1.64
C ARG A 56 5.67 19.24 -2.11
N LEU A 57 6.76 19.00 -2.85
CA LEU A 57 7.18 17.64 -3.21
C LEU A 57 7.64 16.85 -1.98
N GLY A 58 8.25 17.50 -1.00
CA GLY A 58 8.59 16.92 0.29
C GLY A 58 7.35 16.44 1.04
N ASP A 59 6.32 17.29 1.14
CA ASP A 59 5.04 16.94 1.77
C ASP A 59 4.39 15.73 1.09
N LEU A 60 4.34 15.73 -0.25
CA LEU A 60 3.84 14.59 -1.03
C LEU A 60 4.67 13.32 -0.81
N GLY A 61 5.98 13.45 -0.62
CA GLY A 61 6.86 12.33 -0.28
C GLY A 61 6.56 11.73 1.10
N VAL A 62 6.22 12.57 2.09
CA VAL A 62 5.80 12.13 3.42
C VAL A 62 4.45 11.42 3.36
N GLU A 63 3.48 12.00 2.65
CA GLU A 63 2.16 11.37 2.43
C GLU A 63 2.29 10.03 1.73
N GLY A 64 3.11 9.94 0.67
CA GLY A 64 3.39 8.70 -0.03
C GLY A 64 4.02 7.64 0.86
N GLN A 65 4.98 8.02 1.72
CA GLN A 65 5.58 7.10 2.68
C GLN A 65 4.56 6.60 3.72
N SER A 66 3.70 7.48 4.23
CA SER A 66 2.63 7.09 5.15
C SER A 66 1.68 6.07 4.50
N ALA A 67 1.34 6.25 3.22
CA ALA A 67 0.48 5.32 2.50
C ALA A 67 1.14 3.95 2.31
N LEU A 68 2.46 3.90 2.07
CA LEU A 68 3.22 2.65 2.01
C LEU A 68 3.22 1.92 3.35
N ASP A 69 3.43 2.65 4.45
CA ASP A 69 3.42 2.09 5.80
C ASP A 69 2.02 1.50 6.15
N ASP A 70 0.95 2.19 5.76
CA ASP A 70 -0.43 1.71 5.93
C ASP A 70 -0.71 0.44 5.11
N LEU A 71 -0.20 0.37 3.88
CA LEU A 71 -0.32 -0.83 3.03
C LEU A 71 0.48 -2.02 3.56
N ASP A 72 1.69 -1.79 4.07
CA ASP A 72 2.50 -2.82 4.69
C ASP A 72 1.79 -3.39 5.95
N ARG A 73 1.17 -2.51 6.75
CA ARG A 73 0.34 -2.91 7.88
C ARG A 73 -0.87 -3.73 7.43
N LEU A 74 -1.62 -3.25 6.44
CA LEU A 74 -2.79 -3.96 5.91
C LEU A 74 -2.39 -5.34 5.34
N GLY A 75 -1.25 -5.43 4.66
CA GLY A 75 -0.71 -6.69 4.17
C GLY A 75 -0.31 -7.66 5.28
N ALA A 76 0.17 -7.16 6.43
CA ALA A 76 0.41 -7.98 7.62
C ALA A 76 -0.90 -8.47 8.27
N ASP A 77 -1.92 -7.61 8.34
CA ASP A 77 -3.23 -7.95 8.88
C ASP A 77 -3.93 -9.02 8.01
N LEU A 78 -3.86 -8.89 6.68
CA LEU A 78 -4.40 -9.88 5.73
C LEU A 78 -3.71 -11.25 5.85
N ARG A 79 -2.38 -11.28 5.97
CA ARG A 79 -1.63 -12.53 6.22
C ARG A 79 -2.06 -13.20 7.53
N THR A 80 -2.19 -12.41 8.59
CA THR A 80 -2.65 -12.90 9.89
C THR A 80 -4.08 -13.46 9.81
N ALA A 81 -4.97 -12.84 9.03
CA ALA A 81 -6.33 -13.33 8.81
C ALA A 81 -6.34 -14.67 8.05
N ALA A 82 -5.53 -14.79 6.99
CA ALA A 82 -5.38 -16.03 6.23
C ALA A 82 -4.85 -17.20 7.10
N ASP A 83 -3.83 -16.94 7.92
CA ASP A 83 -3.25 -17.95 8.83
C ASP A 83 -4.26 -18.45 9.88
N ARG A 84 -5.18 -17.59 10.33
CA ARG A 84 -6.26 -17.98 11.25
C ARG A 84 -7.31 -18.82 10.54
N ALA A 85 -7.67 -18.47 9.30
CA ALA A 85 -8.64 -19.21 8.50
C ALA A 85 -8.14 -20.62 8.14
N GLY A 86 -6.83 -20.81 7.93
CA GLY A 86 -6.24 -22.13 7.62
C GLY A 86 -6.04 -23.07 8.81
N LYS A 87 -6.25 -22.61 10.05
CA LYS A 87 -6.10 -23.41 11.29
C LYS A 87 -7.43 -23.82 11.93
N GLY A 88 -8.56 -23.35 11.37
CA GLY A 88 -9.92 -23.57 11.88
C GLY A 88 -10.61 -24.79 11.30
#